data_AF-A0A2P5DUG5-F1
#
_entry.id   AF-A0A2P5DUG5-F1
#
_cell.length_a   1.000
_cell.length_b   1.000
_cell.length_c   1.000
_cell.angle_alpha   90.00
_cell.angle_beta   90.00
_cell.angle_gamma   90.00
#
_symmetry.space_group_name_H-M   'P 1'
#
loop_
_entity.id
_entity.type
_entity.pdbx_description
1 polymer ?
#
loop_
_entity_poly.entity_id
_entity_poly.type
_entity_poly.pdbx_seq_one_letter_code
_entity_poly.pdbx_strand_id
1 'polypeptide(L)'
;MTLDPFITTIHYSSHYYSSPHYYHYSSSSSSSSSFRPLIPATIPTGASAPRARSARMDYSTTTTPSAAAAAAGVSLRRHRHRNNKDKLLVIMGATGTGKSRLSIDLAAHFPLEVINSDKMQFYEGLDITTNKIPVHDRLGVAHHLLGDVDLARGELTPAQFRSLAGKAITDIAGRRKLPVLVGGSNSFIHALVVDRFDSSGSNVFEEGSDSVISTELRYNCCFIWVDVSIKVLGDYLSKRVDDMLDSGMFDELADFYVPEDEFNDDDLAARTGLRKAIGVPEFDRYFKKFRPGSEEEDDPEWDRMRRGAFEEAVRAMKENTCQLAKNQVGKILRLKGSGWDLRRLDATEAFRAVLTSESGQRCTEIWERQVLEPSVKIVKRFLDE
;
A
#
# COMPACT_ATOMS: atom_id res chain seq x y z
N MET A 1 0.92 33.08 37.80
CA MET A 1 -0.42 32.50 37.61
C MET A 1 -0.56 32.20 36.12
N THR A 2 0.05 31.08 35.73
CA THR A 2 -0.56 29.80 35.33
C THR A 2 -0.78 29.75 33.82
N LEU A 3 0.32 29.40 33.15
CA LEU A 3 0.33 28.76 31.83
C LEU A 3 -0.08 27.29 32.02
N ASP A 4 -0.99 26.84 31.16
CA ASP A 4 -1.57 25.50 31.16
C ASP A 4 -0.77 24.60 30.18
N PRO A 5 -0.16 23.47 30.60
CA PRO A 5 0.52 22.56 29.69
C PRO A 5 -0.24 21.22 29.61
N PHE A 6 -1.05 21.04 28.57
CA PHE A 6 -1.44 19.70 28.12
C PHE A 6 -0.38 19.16 27.15
N ILE A 7 0.73 18.66 27.70
CA ILE A 7 1.59 17.70 27.02
C ILE A 7 1.03 16.32 27.36
N THR A 8 0.26 15.75 26.44
CA THR A 8 -0.12 14.34 26.51
C THR A 8 1.10 13.51 26.15
N THR A 9 1.81 13.01 27.15
CA THR A 9 2.83 11.97 27.00
C THR A 9 2.14 10.70 26.50
N ILE A 10 2.23 10.43 25.19
CA ILE A 10 1.82 9.15 24.63
C ILE A 10 2.91 8.14 24.99
N HIS A 11 2.56 7.14 25.81
CA HIS A 11 3.42 6.00 26.06
C HIS A 11 3.61 5.21 24.77
N TYR A 12 4.85 5.17 24.26
CA TYR A 12 5.24 4.25 23.18
C TYR A 12 5.11 2.81 23.67
N SER A 13 4.15 2.07 23.12
CA SER A 13 4.07 0.63 23.34
C SER A 13 4.97 -0.12 22.36
N SER A 14 5.71 -1.11 22.86
CA SER A 14 6.70 -1.94 22.17
C SER A 14 6.09 -2.94 21.15
N HIS A 15 5.00 -2.59 20.48
CA HIS A 15 4.23 -3.55 19.67
C HIS A 15 4.83 -3.88 18.31
N TYR A 16 5.72 -3.05 17.75
CA TYR A 16 6.35 -3.35 16.45
C TYR A 16 7.30 -4.56 16.46
N TYR A 17 7.65 -5.08 17.64
CA TYR A 17 8.55 -6.24 17.81
C TYR A 17 7.99 -7.31 18.74
N SER A 18 6.70 -7.25 19.07
CA SER A 18 6.09 -8.28 19.90
C SER A 18 5.73 -9.50 19.04
N SER A 19 6.31 -10.65 19.37
CA SER A 19 5.88 -11.98 18.92
C SER A 19 4.35 -12.14 19.07
N PRO A 20 3.69 -12.95 18.22
CA PRO A 20 2.25 -13.13 18.31
C PRO A 20 1.89 -13.69 19.69
N HIS A 21 1.03 -12.96 20.41
CA HIS A 21 0.37 -13.49 21.59
C HIS A 21 -0.54 -14.64 21.13
N TYR A 22 -0.20 -15.87 21.54
CA TYR A 22 -1.03 -17.06 21.37
C TYR A 22 -2.43 -16.82 21.95
N TYR A 23 -3.44 -16.88 21.09
CA TYR A 23 -4.83 -16.97 21.53
C TYR A 23 -5.39 -18.35 21.19
N HIS A 24 -5.60 -19.14 22.24
CA HIS A 24 -6.43 -20.34 22.20
C HIS A 24 -7.87 -19.96 21.88
N TYR A 25 -8.39 -20.41 20.73
CA TYR A 25 -9.82 -20.39 20.46
C TYR A 25 -10.51 -21.45 21.33
N SER A 26 -11.15 -21.01 22.41
CA SER A 26 -12.04 -21.85 23.22
C SER A 26 -13.45 -21.71 22.66
N SER A 27 -13.94 -22.77 22.02
CA SER A 27 -15.31 -22.88 21.54
C SER A 27 -16.30 -22.81 22.70
N SER A 28 -17.15 -21.79 22.70
CA SER A 28 -18.36 -21.79 23.51
C SER A 28 -19.54 -21.30 22.68
N SER A 29 -20.55 -22.15 22.65
CA SER A 29 -21.82 -22.06 21.96
C SER A 29 -22.73 -21.02 22.62
N SER A 30 -23.43 -20.19 21.83
CA SER A 30 -24.74 -19.64 22.21
C SER A 30 -25.50 -19.02 21.03
N SER A 31 -26.62 -19.67 20.70
CA SER A 31 -27.95 -19.09 20.46
C SER A 31 -28.09 -17.72 19.77
N SER A 32 -28.57 -17.80 18.53
CA SER A 32 -29.61 -16.97 17.89
C SER A 32 -30.15 -15.74 18.66
N SER A 33 -29.98 -14.55 18.08
CA SER A 33 -31.07 -13.57 17.99
C SER A 33 -30.88 -12.66 16.78
N SER A 34 -31.98 -12.52 16.05
CA SER A 34 -32.15 -11.84 14.77
C SER A 34 -32.14 -10.32 14.90
N PHE A 35 -31.38 -9.63 14.05
CA PHE A 35 -31.58 -8.20 13.77
C PHE A 35 -31.49 -7.93 12.26
N ARG A 36 -32.62 -7.50 11.67
CA ARG A 36 -32.75 -7.03 10.29
C ARG A 36 -32.44 -5.53 10.23
N PRO A 37 -31.71 -5.03 9.21
CA PRO A 37 -31.73 -3.61 8.86
C PRO A 37 -32.83 -3.29 7.84
N LEU A 38 -33.47 -2.15 8.05
CA LEU A 38 -34.55 -1.57 7.25
C LEU A 38 -34.02 -0.92 5.95
N ILE A 39 -34.69 -1.23 4.84
CA ILE A 39 -34.53 -0.55 3.53
C ILE A 39 -35.53 0.60 3.45
N PRO A 40 -35.15 1.82 3.01
CA PRO A 40 -36.11 2.81 2.55
C PRO A 40 -36.40 2.70 1.05
N ALA A 41 -37.67 2.93 0.74
CA ALA A 41 -38.36 2.68 -0.51
C ALA A 41 -38.18 3.79 -1.58
N THR A 42 -38.17 3.34 -2.84
CA THR A 42 -38.84 3.84 -4.05
C THR A 42 -38.91 5.35 -4.36
N ILE A 43 -38.38 5.73 -5.53
CA ILE A 43 -38.68 6.99 -6.26
C ILE A 43 -39.65 6.66 -7.42
N PRO A 44 -40.71 7.44 -7.67
CA PRO A 44 -41.66 7.16 -8.76
C PRO A 44 -41.21 7.72 -10.11
N THR A 45 -41.61 6.99 -11.15
CA THR A 45 -41.50 7.30 -12.58
C THR A 45 -42.68 8.16 -13.07
N GLY A 46 -42.42 8.97 -14.10
CA GLY A 46 -43.43 9.40 -15.07
C GLY A 46 -43.74 10.90 -15.13
N ALA A 47 -43.36 11.54 -16.25
CA ALA A 47 -44.32 12.09 -17.23
C ALA A 47 -43.70 13.18 -18.14
N SER A 48 -43.66 12.85 -19.44
CA SER A 48 -43.99 13.66 -20.62
C SER A 48 -43.43 15.08 -20.84
N ALA A 49 -42.77 15.23 -21.99
CA ALA A 49 -42.47 16.47 -22.72
C ALA A 49 -43.72 17.26 -23.15
N PRO A 50 -43.52 18.52 -23.60
CA PRO A 50 -43.84 18.81 -25.00
C PRO A 50 -42.77 19.62 -25.75
N ARG A 51 -42.99 19.62 -27.08
CA ARG A 51 -42.15 20.02 -28.21
C ARG A 51 -42.11 21.54 -28.47
N ALA A 52 -40.97 21.95 -29.03
CA ALA A 52 -40.76 22.88 -30.15
C ALA A 52 -40.99 24.40 -29.98
N ARG A 53 -39.94 25.18 -30.29
CA ARG A 53 -39.94 26.06 -31.47
C ARG A 53 -38.53 26.56 -31.83
N SER A 54 -38.30 26.54 -33.14
CA SER A 54 -37.17 27.09 -33.89
C SER A 54 -37.29 28.62 -34.01
N ALA A 55 -36.17 29.34 -33.95
CA ALA A 55 -35.97 30.57 -34.71
C ALA A 55 -34.47 30.84 -34.94
N ARG A 56 -34.13 31.14 -36.19
CA ARG A 56 -32.82 31.47 -36.75
C ARG A 56 -32.49 32.97 -36.57
N MET A 57 -31.19 33.26 -36.62
CA MET A 57 -30.52 34.40 -37.29
C MET A 57 -30.97 35.83 -36.94
N ASP A 58 -30.04 36.70 -36.50
CA ASP A 58 -29.26 37.53 -37.44
C ASP A 58 -28.23 38.45 -36.75
N TYR A 59 -27.26 38.83 -37.57
CA TYR A 59 -26.07 39.64 -37.33
C TYR A 59 -26.39 41.14 -37.39
N SER A 60 -25.81 41.99 -36.53
CA SER A 60 -25.41 43.35 -36.94
C SER A 60 -24.44 44.02 -35.95
N THR A 61 -23.31 44.43 -36.52
CA THR A 61 -22.34 45.42 -36.04
C THR A 61 -22.92 46.82 -35.86
N THR A 62 -22.43 47.61 -34.89
CA THR A 62 -22.02 49.04 -35.05
C THR A 62 -21.42 49.64 -33.77
N THR A 63 -20.14 50.03 -33.89
CA THR A 63 -19.50 51.32 -33.57
C THR A 63 -19.74 52.08 -32.24
N THR A 64 -18.60 52.38 -31.60
CA THR A 64 -18.22 53.38 -30.56
C THR A 64 -18.63 54.84 -30.89
N PRO A 65 -18.55 55.87 -29.97
CA PRO A 65 -17.43 56.13 -29.06
C PRO A 65 -17.63 56.91 -27.72
N SER A 66 -16.51 56.94 -26.96
CA SER A 66 -16.00 58.04 -26.10
C SER A 66 -16.62 58.28 -24.71
N ALA A 67 -15.81 58.08 -23.65
CA ALA A 67 -15.27 59.17 -22.82
C ALA A 67 -14.32 58.61 -21.73
N ALA A 68 -13.46 59.49 -21.23
CA ALA A 68 -12.18 59.22 -20.58
C ALA A 68 -12.22 58.90 -19.07
N ALA A 69 -11.04 58.49 -18.60
CA ALA A 69 -10.47 58.69 -17.27
C ALA A 69 -10.76 57.64 -16.18
N ALA A 70 -9.77 56.78 -15.93
CA ALA A 70 -9.05 56.76 -14.65
C ALA A 70 -7.86 55.79 -14.74
N ALA A 71 -6.66 56.34 -14.77
CA ALA A 71 -5.44 55.58 -14.50
C ALA A 71 -5.40 55.24 -13.00
N ALA A 72 -5.85 54.03 -12.66
CA ALA A 72 -5.49 53.38 -11.42
C ALA A 72 -4.60 52.20 -11.80
N GLY A 73 -3.34 52.26 -11.37
CA GLY A 73 -2.36 51.20 -11.59
C GLY A 73 -2.87 49.88 -11.04
N VAL A 74 -3.45 49.06 -11.91
CA VAL A 74 -3.59 47.63 -11.65
C VAL A 74 -2.17 47.11 -11.75
N SER A 75 -1.53 46.99 -10.58
CA SER A 75 -0.43 46.07 -10.40
C SER A 75 -0.93 44.74 -10.92
N LEU A 76 -0.55 44.40 -12.15
CA LEU A 76 -0.55 43.03 -12.64
C LEU A 76 0.32 42.30 -11.64
N ARG A 77 -0.32 41.76 -10.59
CA ARG A 77 0.23 40.66 -9.82
C ARG A 77 0.51 39.63 -10.89
N ARG A 78 1.77 39.58 -11.33
CA ARG A 78 2.35 38.45 -12.03
C ARG A 78 1.86 37.26 -11.23
N HIS A 79 0.84 36.58 -11.72
CA HIS A 79 0.51 35.26 -11.25
C HIS A 79 1.79 34.47 -11.50
N ARG A 80 2.60 34.34 -10.45
CA ARG A 80 3.59 33.30 -10.37
C ARG A 80 2.77 32.03 -10.60
N HIS A 81 2.86 31.48 -11.81
CA HIS A 81 2.57 30.07 -12.05
C HIS A 81 3.55 29.28 -11.17
N ARG A 82 3.31 29.24 -9.86
CA ARG A 82 3.76 28.13 -9.04
C ARG A 82 2.98 26.94 -9.61
N ASN A 83 3.69 25.95 -10.12
CA ASN A 83 3.11 24.67 -10.49
C ASN A 83 2.30 24.17 -9.29
N ASN A 84 0.98 24.33 -9.33
CA ASN A 84 0.06 24.09 -8.23
C ASN A 84 -0.27 22.59 -8.13
N LYS A 85 0.76 21.75 -8.16
CA LYS A 85 0.65 20.31 -8.05
C LYS A 85 0.47 19.97 -6.56
N ASP A 86 -0.48 19.08 -6.26
CA ASP A 86 -0.69 18.58 -4.91
C ASP A 86 0.61 17.95 -4.38
N LYS A 87 0.87 18.14 -3.08
CA LYS A 87 1.99 17.51 -2.38
C LYS A 87 1.66 16.05 -2.11
N LEU A 88 2.60 15.16 -2.42
CA LEU A 88 2.49 13.72 -2.17
C LEU A 88 3.77 13.23 -1.50
N LEU A 89 3.66 12.60 -0.34
CA LEU A 89 4.77 11.87 0.26
C LEU A 89 4.74 10.43 -0.24
N VAL A 90 5.88 9.89 -0.66
CA VAL A 90 6.02 8.52 -1.15
C VAL A 90 7.07 7.80 -0.30
N ILE A 91 6.64 6.79 0.46
CA ILE A 91 7.50 5.93 1.26
C ILE A 91 7.70 4.62 0.51
N MET A 92 8.91 4.43 -0.02
CA MET A 92 9.31 3.30 -0.84
C MET A 92 10.45 2.50 -0.20
N GLY A 93 10.66 1.29 -0.71
CA GLY A 93 11.63 0.33 -0.16
C GLY A 93 11.20 -1.11 -0.44
N ALA A 94 12.14 -2.04 -0.27
CA ALA A 94 11.86 -3.46 -0.43
C ALA A 94 10.83 -3.97 0.60
N THR A 95 10.25 -5.14 0.36
CA THR A 95 9.40 -5.82 1.33
C THR A 95 10.17 -6.02 2.65
N GLY A 96 9.48 -5.88 3.78
CA GLY A 96 10.08 -6.02 5.11
C GLY A 96 10.92 -4.83 5.61
N THR A 97 11.13 -3.74 4.86
CA THR A 97 11.99 -2.63 5.34
C THR A 97 11.33 -1.66 6.32
N GLY A 98 10.12 -1.94 6.83
CA GLY A 98 9.46 -1.08 7.84
C GLY A 98 8.70 0.14 7.30
N LYS A 99 8.31 0.13 6.02
CA LYS A 99 7.57 1.25 5.38
C LYS A 99 6.26 1.60 6.11
N SER A 100 5.46 0.60 6.46
CA SER A 100 4.19 0.81 7.16
C SER A 100 4.42 1.41 8.54
N ARG A 101 5.38 0.88 9.31
CA ARG A 101 5.80 1.46 10.60
C ARG A 101 6.15 2.94 10.46
N LEU A 102 7.00 3.30 9.50
CA LEU A 102 7.37 4.69 9.27
C LEU A 102 6.16 5.58 8.96
N SER A 103 5.19 5.07 8.19
CA SER A 103 3.99 5.84 7.85
C SER A 103 3.10 6.14 9.06
N ILE A 104 3.02 5.20 10.01
CA ILE A 104 2.28 5.39 11.26
C ILE A 104 3.05 6.34 12.18
N ASP A 105 4.36 6.14 12.33
CA ASP A 105 5.19 7.00 13.18
C ASP A 105 5.14 8.47 12.69
N LEU A 106 5.15 8.70 11.37
CA LEU A 106 4.97 10.04 10.79
C LEU A 106 3.59 10.65 11.06
N ALA A 107 2.56 9.84 11.25
CA ALA A 107 1.20 10.34 11.52
C ALA A 107 1.07 10.99 12.91
N ALA A 108 1.97 10.64 13.84
CA ALA A 108 2.08 11.35 15.12
C ALA A 108 2.63 12.78 14.97
N HIS A 109 3.30 13.08 13.85
CA HIS A 109 3.93 14.37 13.58
C HIS A 109 3.17 15.22 12.55
N PHE A 110 2.44 14.59 11.63
CA PHE A 110 1.76 15.26 10.53
C PHE A 110 0.34 14.73 10.35
N PRO A 111 -0.66 15.60 10.10
CA PRO A 111 -2.01 15.16 9.79
C PRO A 111 -2.01 14.52 8.39
N LEU A 112 -1.97 13.19 8.36
CA LEU A 112 -1.79 12.42 7.12
C LEU A 112 -2.79 11.27 7.02
N GLU A 113 -2.94 10.75 5.80
CA GLU A 113 -3.66 9.50 5.52
C GLU A 113 -2.82 8.65 4.57
N VAL A 114 -2.86 7.33 4.74
CA VAL A 114 -2.02 6.37 4.01
C VAL A 114 -2.78 5.83 2.80
N ILE A 115 -2.11 5.78 1.65
CA ILE A 115 -2.59 5.09 0.45
C ILE A 115 -1.66 3.91 0.21
N ASN A 116 -2.20 2.69 0.22
CA ASN A 116 -1.44 1.49 -0.09
C ASN A 116 -1.03 1.47 -1.57
N SER A 117 0.21 1.08 -1.83
CA SER A 117 0.75 0.83 -3.17
C SER A 117 1.45 -0.53 -3.26
N ASP A 118 1.13 -1.48 -2.39
CA ASP A 118 1.48 -2.89 -2.58
C ASP A 118 0.32 -3.61 -3.27
N LYS A 119 0.56 -4.10 -4.50
CA LYS A 119 -0.44 -4.71 -5.36
C LYS A 119 -1.14 -5.94 -4.76
N MET A 120 -0.50 -6.66 -3.84
CA MET A 120 -1.10 -7.83 -3.20
C MET A 120 -2.00 -7.42 -2.02
N GLN A 121 -1.72 -6.28 -1.39
CA GLN A 121 -2.48 -5.80 -0.24
C GLN A 121 -3.80 -5.10 -0.61
N PHE A 122 -4.12 -4.96 -1.90
CA PHE A 122 -5.40 -4.41 -2.34
C PHE A 122 -6.57 -5.33 -2.04
N TYR A 123 -6.33 -6.64 -2.11
CA TYR A 123 -7.39 -7.63 -2.07
C TYR A 123 -7.82 -7.94 -0.63
N GLU A 124 -9.12 -8.20 -0.47
CA GLU A 124 -9.68 -8.78 0.74
C GLU A 124 -9.10 -10.19 0.97
N GLY A 125 -8.87 -10.54 2.24
CA GLY A 125 -8.30 -11.83 2.64
C GLY A 125 -6.77 -11.92 2.52
N LEU A 126 -6.22 -13.05 2.97
CA LEU A 126 -4.78 -13.30 3.06
C LEU A 126 -4.02 -12.19 3.80
N ASP A 127 -4.55 -11.69 4.92
CA ASP A 127 -3.99 -10.55 5.64
C ASP A 127 -2.61 -10.86 6.23
N ILE A 128 -2.41 -12.08 6.73
CA ILE A 128 -1.12 -12.55 7.25
C ILE A 128 -0.15 -12.74 6.08
N THR A 129 -0.53 -13.54 5.08
CA THR A 129 0.27 -13.88 3.90
C THR A 129 0.70 -12.64 3.11
N THR A 130 -0.19 -11.66 2.95
CA THR A 130 0.13 -10.38 2.28
C THR A 130 0.75 -9.33 3.20
N ASN A 131 0.95 -9.67 4.48
CA ASN A 131 1.59 -8.83 5.50
C ASN A 131 0.90 -7.44 5.58
N LYS A 132 -0.44 -7.41 5.59
CA LYS A 132 -1.18 -6.16 5.82
C LYS A 132 -0.93 -5.69 7.24
N ILE A 133 -0.82 -4.38 7.43
CA ILE A 133 -0.71 -3.82 8.79
C ILE A 133 -2.02 -4.06 9.56
N PRO A 134 -1.99 -4.73 10.73
CA PRO A 134 -3.17 -4.97 11.55
C PRO A 134 -3.86 -3.67 11.94
N VAL A 135 -5.19 -3.68 12.08
CA VAL A 135 -5.97 -2.47 12.38
C VAL A 135 -5.51 -1.78 13.67
N HIS A 136 -5.15 -2.56 14.69
CA HIS A 136 -4.67 -2.02 15.97
C HIS A 136 -3.32 -1.30 15.84
N ASP A 137 -2.44 -1.77 14.95
CA ASP A 137 -1.14 -1.13 14.68
C ASP A 137 -1.25 0.12 13.79
N ARG A 138 -2.42 0.37 13.20
CA ARG A 138 -2.66 1.61 12.43
C ARG A 138 -2.84 2.83 13.32
N LEU A 139 -3.04 2.66 14.63
CA LEU A 139 -3.20 3.75 15.61
C LEU A 139 -4.24 4.82 15.18
N GLY A 140 -5.33 4.40 14.52
CA GLY A 140 -6.39 5.28 14.03
C GLY A 140 -6.07 6.04 12.73
N VAL A 141 -4.90 5.81 12.11
CA VAL A 141 -4.54 6.40 10.82
C VAL A 141 -5.38 5.78 9.71
N ALA A 142 -6.08 6.61 8.96
CA ALA A 142 -6.89 6.15 7.82
C ALA A 142 -5.99 5.55 6.73
N HIS A 143 -6.40 4.38 6.23
CA HIS A 143 -5.74 3.68 5.12
C HIS A 143 -6.73 3.57 3.96
N HIS A 144 -6.23 3.83 2.76
CA HIS A 144 -6.97 3.73 1.51
C HIS A 144 -6.35 2.63 0.66
N LEU A 145 -7.19 1.88 -0.06
CA LEU A 145 -6.78 0.84 -1.02
C LEU A 145 -6.04 -0.34 -0.35
N LEU A 146 -6.45 -0.68 0.86
CA LEU A 146 -5.83 -1.73 1.69
C LEU A 146 -6.91 -2.74 2.11
N GLY A 147 -7.01 -3.84 1.37
CA GLY A 147 -8.05 -4.86 1.57
C GLY A 147 -9.44 -4.39 1.15
N ASP A 148 -9.53 -3.60 0.08
CA ASP A 148 -10.80 -2.98 -0.38
C ASP A 148 -11.27 -3.53 -1.74
N VAL A 149 -10.55 -4.48 -2.34
CA VAL A 149 -10.83 -5.03 -3.67
C VAL A 149 -11.22 -6.49 -3.57
N ASP A 150 -12.45 -6.78 -4.00
CA ASP A 150 -12.95 -8.15 -4.17
C ASP A 150 -12.12 -8.91 -5.24
N LEU A 151 -11.72 -10.12 -4.89
CA LEU A 151 -10.98 -11.06 -5.73
C LEU A 151 -11.69 -11.37 -7.05
N ALA A 152 -13.02 -11.38 -7.06
CA ALA A 152 -13.83 -11.63 -8.26
C ALA A 152 -13.64 -10.58 -9.35
N ARG A 153 -13.06 -9.41 -9.02
CA ARG A 153 -12.84 -8.31 -9.98
C ARG A 153 -11.57 -8.48 -10.82
N GLY A 154 -10.80 -9.55 -10.59
CA GLY A 154 -9.56 -9.86 -11.32
C GLY A 154 -8.37 -8.97 -10.94
N GLU A 155 -7.28 -9.07 -11.72
CA GLU A 155 -6.04 -8.37 -11.41
C GLU A 155 -6.14 -6.85 -11.60
N LEU A 156 -5.78 -6.10 -10.55
CA LEU A 156 -5.68 -4.64 -10.62
C LEU A 156 -4.48 -4.21 -11.47
N THR A 157 -4.77 -3.53 -12.57
CA THR A 157 -3.74 -2.97 -13.46
C THR A 157 -3.14 -1.66 -12.92
N PRO A 158 -1.90 -1.30 -13.31
CA PRO A 158 -1.31 0.00 -12.93
C PRO A 158 -2.15 1.21 -13.39
N ALA A 159 -2.87 1.10 -14.50
CA ALA A 159 -3.78 2.15 -15.00
C ALA A 159 -4.99 2.34 -14.07
N GLN A 160 -5.61 1.23 -13.63
CA GLN A 160 -6.69 1.28 -12.65
C GLN A 160 -6.20 1.84 -11.32
N PHE A 161 -5.03 1.40 -10.85
CA PHE A 161 -4.40 1.95 -9.64
C PHE A 161 -4.18 3.47 -9.74
N ARG A 162 -3.61 3.97 -10.86
CA ARG A 162 -3.41 5.41 -11.10
C ARG A 162 -4.71 6.22 -10.95
N SER A 163 -5.83 5.65 -11.40
CA SER A 163 -7.16 6.28 -11.29
C SER A 163 -7.65 6.28 -9.84
N LEU A 164 -7.65 5.11 -9.17
CA LEU A 164 -8.14 4.95 -7.79
C LEU A 164 -7.32 5.77 -6.79
N ALA A 165 -5.99 5.64 -6.82
CA ALA A 165 -5.11 6.38 -5.93
C ALA A 165 -5.12 7.89 -6.22
N GLY A 166 -5.31 8.29 -7.49
CA GLY A 166 -5.50 9.70 -7.83
C GLY A 166 -6.73 10.30 -7.16
N LYS A 167 -7.86 9.57 -7.11
CA LYS A 167 -9.06 10.01 -6.40
C LYS A 167 -8.82 10.12 -4.89
N ALA A 168 -8.15 9.14 -4.29
CA ALA A 168 -7.79 9.16 -2.88
C ALA A 168 -6.90 10.37 -2.54
N ILE A 169 -5.89 10.67 -3.38
CA ILE A 169 -5.03 11.84 -3.20
C ILE A 169 -5.86 13.14 -3.19
N THR A 170 -6.74 13.34 -4.17
CA THR A 170 -7.58 14.54 -4.25
C THR A 170 -8.51 14.66 -3.03
N ASP A 171 -9.08 13.55 -2.58
CA ASP A 171 -9.98 13.48 -1.44
C ASP A 171 -9.26 13.79 -0.10
N ILE A 172 -8.09 13.19 0.12
CA ILE A 172 -7.22 13.45 1.29
C ILE A 172 -6.75 14.91 1.31
N ALA A 173 -6.29 15.43 0.18
CA ALA A 173 -5.87 16.82 0.04
C ALA A 173 -7.04 17.79 0.30
N GLY A 174 -8.26 17.45 -0.14
CA GLY A 174 -9.49 18.18 0.15
C GLY A 174 -9.80 18.29 1.65
N ARG A 175 -9.42 17.27 2.44
CA ARG A 175 -9.47 17.28 3.92
C ARG A 175 -8.32 18.03 4.59
N ARG A 176 -7.43 18.68 3.82
CA ARG A 176 -6.20 19.35 4.30
C ARG A 176 -5.26 18.41 5.05
N LYS A 177 -5.20 17.14 4.65
CA LYS A 177 -4.22 16.17 5.15
C LYS A 177 -3.20 15.86 4.07
N LEU A 178 -2.03 15.39 4.49
CA LEU A 178 -0.98 14.93 3.59
C LEU A 178 -1.31 13.52 3.07
N PRO A 179 -1.50 13.31 1.76
CA PRO A 179 -1.54 11.96 1.22
C PRO A 179 -0.14 11.33 1.28
N VAL A 180 -0.06 10.11 1.82
CA VAL A 180 1.18 9.34 1.94
C VAL A 180 1.03 8.01 1.22
N LEU A 181 1.74 7.85 0.12
CA LEU A 181 1.81 6.61 -0.63
C LEU A 181 2.81 5.65 0.02
N VAL A 182 2.38 4.42 0.35
CA VAL A 182 3.22 3.43 1.06
C VAL A 182 3.12 2.08 0.37
N GLY A 183 4.25 1.51 -0.06
CA GLY A 183 4.25 0.15 -0.62
C GLY A 183 5.50 -0.22 -1.42
N GLY A 184 5.56 -1.47 -1.87
CA GLY A 184 6.71 -2.04 -2.58
C GLY A 184 6.52 -2.27 -4.08
N SER A 185 5.34 -1.98 -4.64
CA SER A 185 5.07 -2.19 -6.07
C SER A 185 5.50 -0.98 -6.89
N ASN A 186 6.78 -0.96 -7.30
CA ASN A 186 7.36 0.13 -8.08
C ASN A 186 6.59 0.45 -9.37
N SER A 187 5.93 -0.55 -10.00
CA SER A 187 5.07 -0.33 -11.18
C SER A 187 3.86 0.55 -10.86
N PHE A 188 3.25 0.37 -9.69
CA PHE A 188 2.11 1.17 -9.22
C PHE A 188 2.56 2.57 -8.84
N ILE A 189 3.66 2.68 -8.08
CA ILE A 189 4.26 3.98 -7.73
C ILE A 189 4.55 4.77 -8.99
N HIS A 190 5.28 4.17 -9.94
CA HIS A 190 5.58 4.78 -11.24
C HIS A 190 4.31 5.21 -11.98
N ALA A 191 3.36 4.30 -12.16
CA ALA A 191 2.11 4.58 -12.86
C ALA A 191 1.32 5.74 -12.22
N LEU A 192 1.38 5.91 -10.91
CA LEU A 192 0.69 6.99 -10.21
C LEU A 192 1.39 8.34 -10.35
N VAL A 193 2.72 8.37 -10.19
CA VAL A 193 3.45 9.64 -10.02
C VAL A 193 3.98 10.23 -11.32
N VAL A 194 4.12 9.49 -12.41
CA VAL A 194 4.53 10.09 -13.70
C VAL A 194 3.43 10.99 -14.29
N ASP A 195 3.81 12.09 -14.93
CA ASP A 195 2.87 13.05 -15.53
C ASP A 195 1.99 12.38 -16.59
N ARG A 196 2.63 11.69 -17.54
CA ARG A 196 1.96 10.88 -18.58
C ARG A 196 2.29 9.42 -18.38
N PHE A 197 1.25 8.61 -18.18
CA PHE A 197 1.37 7.17 -18.05
C PHE A 197 0.85 6.50 -19.32
N ASP A 198 1.71 5.75 -19.99
CA ASP A 198 1.34 4.93 -21.15
C ASP A 198 0.87 3.56 -20.65
N SER A 199 -0.43 3.30 -20.76
CA SER A 199 -1.03 2.01 -20.40
C SER A 199 -0.81 0.92 -21.44
N SER A 200 -0.40 1.28 -22.66
CA SER A 200 -0.10 0.37 -23.78
C SER A 200 1.39 0.07 -23.96
N GLY A 201 2.25 0.83 -23.29
CA GLY A 201 3.71 0.69 -23.39
C GLY A 201 4.26 -0.53 -22.64
N SER A 202 5.49 -0.92 -23.00
CA SER A 202 6.24 -1.96 -22.28
C SER A 202 6.50 -1.52 -20.83
N ASN A 203 6.45 -2.47 -19.90
CA ASN A 203 6.70 -2.17 -18.50
C ASN A 203 8.13 -1.68 -18.32
N VAL A 204 8.28 -0.45 -17.82
CA VAL A 204 9.60 0.20 -17.61
C VAL A 204 10.52 -0.55 -16.65
N PHE A 205 10.01 -1.56 -15.95
CA PHE A 205 10.77 -2.43 -15.06
C PHE A 205 11.02 -3.84 -15.62
N GLU A 206 10.63 -4.13 -16.86
CA GLU A 206 11.02 -5.37 -17.54
C GLU A 206 12.52 -5.37 -17.86
N GLU A 207 13.11 -6.56 -17.78
CA GLU A 207 14.50 -6.79 -18.14
C GLU A 207 14.69 -6.53 -19.64
N GLY A 208 15.74 -5.77 -20.00
CA GLY A 208 15.99 -5.39 -21.40
C GLY A 208 15.10 -4.25 -21.93
N SER A 209 14.23 -3.67 -21.11
CA SER A 209 13.46 -2.47 -21.51
C SER A 209 14.38 -1.26 -21.63
N ASP A 210 14.47 -0.66 -22.82
CA ASP A 210 15.12 0.64 -23.07
C ASP A 210 14.20 1.83 -22.75
N SER A 211 13.01 1.58 -22.20
CA SER A 211 12.03 2.62 -21.91
C SER A 211 12.60 3.62 -20.90
N VAL A 212 12.57 4.90 -21.30
CA VAL A 212 13.03 6.02 -20.47
C VAL A 212 12.00 6.26 -19.37
N ILE A 213 12.42 6.14 -18.11
CA ILE A 213 11.60 6.52 -16.96
C ILE A 213 11.51 8.04 -16.94
N SER A 214 10.28 8.56 -17.01
CA SER A 214 10.06 10.00 -16.97
C SER A 214 10.44 10.59 -15.61
N THR A 215 11.10 11.76 -15.64
CA THR A 215 11.37 12.60 -14.46
C THR A 215 10.25 13.62 -14.21
N GLU A 216 9.34 13.79 -15.17
CA GLU A 216 8.19 14.68 -15.01
C GLU A 216 7.12 13.99 -14.18
N LEU A 217 6.84 14.56 -13.01
CA LEU A 217 5.91 14.01 -12.03
C LEU A 217 4.57 14.71 -12.07
N ARG A 218 3.48 13.96 -11.98
CA ARG A 218 2.09 14.43 -11.86
C ARG A 218 1.86 15.27 -10.59
N TYR A 219 2.58 14.95 -9.51
CA TYR A 219 2.47 15.60 -8.20
C TYR A 219 3.80 16.23 -7.77
N ASN A 220 3.75 17.14 -6.79
CA ASN A 220 4.95 17.57 -6.09
C ASN A 220 5.33 16.47 -5.09
N CYS A 221 6.27 15.60 -5.46
CA CYS A 221 6.58 14.40 -4.69
C CYS A 221 7.77 14.59 -3.75
N CYS A 222 7.65 14.07 -2.53
CA CYS A 222 8.79 13.80 -1.65
C CYS A 222 8.99 12.29 -1.57
N PHE A 223 10.15 11.78 -2.01
CA PHE A 223 10.45 10.36 -1.95
C PHE A 223 11.33 10.03 -0.76
N ILE A 224 10.82 9.20 0.14
CA ILE A 224 11.59 8.57 1.21
C ILE A 224 11.83 7.12 0.83
N TRP A 225 13.10 6.73 0.71
CA TRP A 225 13.50 5.34 0.46
C TRP A 225 14.07 4.74 1.74
N VAL A 226 13.32 3.82 2.37
CA VAL A 226 13.80 3.03 3.50
C VAL A 226 14.61 1.84 2.97
N ASP A 227 15.92 1.90 3.16
CA ASP A 227 16.91 0.94 2.68
C ASP A 227 17.43 0.07 3.83
N VAL A 228 17.72 -1.19 3.53
CA VAL A 228 18.31 -2.15 4.47
C VAL A 228 19.31 -2.99 3.69
N SER A 229 20.50 -3.21 4.27
CA SER A 229 21.49 -4.13 3.70
C SER A 229 20.86 -5.47 3.32
N ILE A 230 21.10 -5.93 2.09
CA ILE A 230 20.45 -7.14 1.57
C ILE A 230 20.72 -8.39 2.42
N LYS A 231 21.88 -8.45 3.09
CA LYS A 231 22.21 -9.54 4.00
C LYS A 231 21.29 -9.52 5.23
N VAL A 232 21.25 -8.38 5.92
CA VAL A 232 20.39 -8.20 7.12
C VAL A 232 18.92 -8.34 6.76
N LEU A 233 18.51 -7.82 5.61
CA LEU A 233 17.14 -7.94 5.12
C LEU A 233 16.78 -9.40 4.82
N GLY A 234 17.67 -10.17 4.21
CA GLY A 234 17.45 -11.60 3.95
C GLY A 234 17.24 -12.42 5.23
N ASP A 235 18.07 -12.17 6.24
CA ASP A 235 17.95 -12.81 7.55
C ASP A 235 16.62 -12.44 8.23
N TYR A 236 16.27 -11.14 8.21
CA TYR A 236 14.99 -10.65 8.77
C TYR A 236 13.77 -11.21 8.04
N LEU A 237 13.79 -11.24 6.70
CA LEU A 237 12.68 -11.79 5.90
C LEU A 237 12.48 -13.28 6.15
N SER A 238 13.57 -14.02 6.37
CA SER A 238 13.52 -15.44 6.73
C SER A 238 12.86 -15.64 8.09
N LYS A 239 13.27 -14.87 9.10
CA LYS A 239 12.63 -14.87 10.42
C LYS A 239 11.17 -14.47 10.33
N ARG A 240 10.84 -13.44 9.54
CA ARG A 240 9.46 -12.96 9.39
C ARG A 240 8.55 -14.01 8.79
N VAL A 241 9.04 -14.81 7.85
CA VAL A 241 8.29 -15.96 7.32
C VAL A 241 7.94 -16.95 8.43
N ASP A 242 8.89 -17.24 9.32
CA ASP A 242 8.64 -18.10 10.48
C ASP A 242 7.58 -17.47 11.40
N ASP A 243 7.71 -16.18 11.72
CA ASP A 243 6.74 -15.45 12.54
C ASP A 243 5.33 -15.43 11.90
N MET A 244 5.23 -15.39 10.56
CA MET A 244 3.96 -15.46 9.83
C MET A 244 3.31 -16.83 9.97
N LEU A 245 4.08 -17.91 9.85
CA LEU A 245 3.59 -19.27 10.08
C LEU A 245 3.10 -19.46 11.51
N ASP A 246 3.87 -18.98 12.49
CA ASP A 246 3.49 -19.00 13.91
C ASP A 246 2.22 -18.17 14.20
N SER A 247 1.89 -17.22 13.33
CA SER A 247 0.70 -16.37 13.44
C SER A 247 -0.54 -16.95 12.74
N GLY A 248 -0.47 -18.17 12.18
CA GLY A 248 -1.60 -18.82 11.50
C GLY A 248 -1.63 -18.67 9.98
N MET A 249 -0.51 -18.29 9.35
CA MET A 249 -0.43 -18.21 7.87
C MET A 249 -0.76 -19.54 7.20
N PHE A 250 -0.37 -20.66 7.79
CA PHE A 250 -0.66 -21.98 7.21
C PHE A 250 -2.16 -22.23 7.10
N ASP A 251 -2.91 -21.96 8.17
CA ASP A 251 -4.36 -22.13 8.21
C ASP A 251 -5.04 -21.15 7.24
N GLU A 252 -4.59 -19.90 7.20
CA GLU A 252 -5.07 -18.89 6.24
C GLU A 252 -4.89 -19.35 4.79
N LEU A 253 -3.77 -20.01 4.46
CA LEU A 253 -3.50 -20.56 3.14
C LEU A 253 -4.29 -21.84 2.87
N ALA A 254 -4.53 -22.67 3.88
CA ALA A 254 -5.34 -23.87 3.79
C ALA A 254 -6.80 -23.53 3.50
N ASP A 255 -7.35 -22.51 4.18
CA ASP A 255 -8.70 -21.99 3.95
C ASP A 255 -8.85 -21.35 2.56
N PHE A 256 -7.76 -20.77 2.04
CA PHE A 256 -7.72 -20.16 0.71
C PHE A 256 -7.51 -21.17 -0.43
N TYR A 257 -7.07 -22.39 -0.12
CA TYR A 257 -6.75 -23.39 -1.13
C TYR A 257 -8.01 -23.90 -1.84
N VAL A 258 -7.96 -23.94 -3.17
CA VAL A 258 -9.02 -24.50 -4.02
C VAL A 258 -8.38 -25.56 -4.93
N PRO A 259 -8.83 -26.83 -4.88
CA PRO A 259 -8.33 -27.91 -5.72
C PRO A 259 -8.49 -27.62 -7.21
N GLU A 260 -7.60 -28.15 -8.06
CA GLU A 260 -7.64 -27.82 -9.48
C GLU A 260 -8.83 -28.41 -10.24
N ASP A 261 -9.38 -29.48 -9.68
CA ASP A 261 -10.56 -30.20 -10.11
C ASP A 261 -11.88 -29.47 -9.78
N GLU A 262 -11.85 -28.49 -8.88
CA GLU A 262 -13.02 -27.71 -8.45
C GLU A 262 -13.07 -26.30 -9.07
N PHE A 263 -12.17 -26.00 -10.01
CA PHE A 263 -12.14 -24.69 -10.67
C PHE A 263 -13.34 -24.47 -11.59
N ASN A 264 -14.02 -23.34 -11.41
CA ASN A 264 -14.96 -22.82 -12.39
C ASN A 264 -14.27 -21.78 -13.31
N ASP A 265 -14.85 -21.49 -14.49
CA ASP A 265 -14.28 -20.50 -15.43
C ASP A 265 -14.10 -19.10 -14.81
N ASP A 266 -14.95 -18.72 -13.85
CA ASP A 266 -14.83 -17.47 -13.08
C ASP A 266 -13.60 -17.45 -12.14
N ASP A 267 -13.13 -18.61 -11.67
CA ASP A 267 -11.90 -18.69 -10.85
C ASP A 267 -10.67 -18.32 -11.67
N LEU A 268 -10.66 -18.51 -12.99
CA LEU A 268 -9.51 -18.19 -13.84
C LEU A 268 -9.18 -16.69 -13.86
N ALA A 269 -10.19 -15.82 -13.73
CA ALA A 269 -9.98 -14.38 -13.59
C ALA A 269 -9.46 -14.01 -12.19
N ALA A 270 -10.02 -14.61 -11.13
CA ALA A 270 -9.55 -14.45 -9.75
C ALA A 270 -8.12 -15.00 -9.55
N ARG A 271 -7.69 -15.96 -10.38
CA ARG A 271 -6.38 -16.62 -10.36
C ARG A 271 -5.20 -15.76 -10.80
N THR A 272 -5.42 -14.56 -11.32
CA THR A 272 -4.33 -13.67 -11.78
C THR A 272 -3.91 -12.60 -10.77
N GLY A 273 -4.69 -12.34 -9.73
CA GLY A 273 -4.43 -11.32 -8.72
C GLY A 273 -3.72 -11.87 -7.48
N LEU A 274 -4.48 -12.04 -6.40
CA LEU A 274 -3.97 -12.41 -5.08
C LEU A 274 -3.28 -13.77 -5.02
N ARG A 275 -3.60 -14.72 -5.92
CA ARG A 275 -2.89 -15.99 -6.02
C ARG A 275 -1.40 -15.86 -6.38
N LYS A 276 -0.96 -14.68 -6.86
CA LYS A 276 0.45 -14.37 -7.08
C LYS A 276 1.18 -13.99 -5.79
N ALA A 277 0.50 -13.90 -4.65
CA ALA A 277 1.12 -13.63 -3.36
C ALA A 277 2.09 -14.75 -3.00
N ILE A 278 3.30 -14.37 -2.58
CA ILE A 278 4.30 -15.31 -2.09
C ILE A 278 3.71 -16.04 -0.87
N GLY A 279 3.78 -17.36 -0.87
CA GLY A 279 3.10 -18.25 0.05
C GLY A 279 2.04 -19.09 -0.65
N VAL A 280 1.23 -18.49 -1.53
CA VAL A 280 0.16 -19.22 -2.21
C VAL A 280 0.73 -20.27 -3.17
N PRO A 281 1.59 -19.96 -4.17
CA PRO A 281 2.13 -20.98 -5.08
C PRO A 281 3.00 -22.03 -4.38
N GLU A 282 3.68 -21.65 -3.31
CA GLU A 282 4.54 -22.53 -2.52
C GLU A 282 3.71 -23.58 -1.77
N PHE A 283 2.66 -23.15 -1.07
CA PHE A 283 1.79 -24.04 -0.33
C PHE A 283 0.75 -24.74 -1.22
N ASP A 284 0.38 -24.19 -2.38
CA ASP A 284 -0.40 -24.93 -3.38
C ASP A 284 0.29 -26.25 -3.77
N ARG A 285 1.63 -26.25 -3.90
CA ARG A 285 2.40 -27.48 -4.20
C ARG A 285 2.36 -28.47 -3.05
N TYR A 286 2.33 -27.97 -1.82
CA TYR A 286 2.17 -28.79 -0.63
C TYR A 286 0.76 -29.39 -0.55
N PHE A 287 -0.29 -28.56 -0.68
CA PHE A 287 -1.69 -28.98 -0.59
C PHE A 287 -2.13 -29.91 -1.72
N LYS A 288 -1.49 -29.83 -2.89
CA LYS A 288 -1.68 -30.83 -3.97
C LYS A 288 -1.32 -32.25 -3.53
N LYS A 289 -0.35 -32.40 -2.62
CA LYS A 289 0.08 -33.70 -2.06
C LYS A 289 -0.66 -34.03 -0.76
N PHE A 290 -0.88 -33.02 0.08
CA PHE A 290 -1.45 -33.15 1.41
C PHE A 290 -2.65 -32.19 1.54
N ARG A 291 -3.82 -32.64 1.08
CA ARG A 291 -5.02 -31.78 1.03
C ARG A 291 -5.39 -31.28 2.44
N PRO A 292 -5.80 -30.01 2.59
CA PRO A 292 -6.38 -29.53 3.84
C PRO A 292 -7.54 -30.42 4.29
N GLY A 293 -7.54 -30.84 5.56
CA GLY A 293 -8.59 -31.67 6.14
C GLY A 293 -8.59 -33.16 5.77
N SER A 294 -7.59 -33.66 5.04
CA SER A 294 -7.43 -35.12 4.85
C SER A 294 -7.02 -35.81 6.15
N GLU A 295 -7.48 -37.04 6.38
CA GLU A 295 -7.05 -37.86 7.52
C GLU A 295 -5.53 -38.05 7.50
N GLU A 296 -4.89 -37.85 8.65
CA GLU A 296 -3.47 -38.16 8.80
C GLU A 296 -3.30 -39.68 8.76
N GLU A 297 -2.42 -40.16 7.89
CA GLU A 297 -2.08 -41.58 7.84
C GLU A 297 -1.13 -41.91 9.00
N ASP A 298 -1.44 -42.95 9.77
CA ASP A 298 -0.58 -43.51 10.83
C ASP A 298 0.62 -44.29 10.22
N ASP A 299 1.29 -43.68 9.25
CA ASP A 299 2.47 -44.20 8.56
C ASP A 299 3.69 -43.27 8.77
N PRO A 300 4.75 -43.73 9.46
CA PRO A 300 5.98 -42.95 9.64
C PRO A 300 6.64 -42.47 8.35
N GLU A 301 6.44 -43.15 7.22
CA GLU A 301 6.96 -42.72 5.92
C GLU A 301 6.16 -41.55 5.35
N TRP A 302 4.82 -41.64 5.35
CA TRP A 302 3.91 -40.54 5.02
C TRP A 302 4.24 -39.28 5.83
N ASP A 303 4.44 -39.46 7.13
CA ASP A 303 4.68 -38.41 8.10
C ASP A 303 6.02 -37.67 7.86
N ARG A 304 7.05 -38.43 7.45
CA ARG A 304 8.33 -37.89 6.98
C ARG A 304 8.18 -37.13 5.66
N MET A 305 7.41 -37.67 4.72
CA MET A 305 7.17 -37.04 3.41
C MET A 305 6.43 -35.72 3.57
N ARG A 306 5.41 -35.67 4.44
CA ARG A 306 4.66 -34.47 4.78
C ARG A 306 5.55 -33.38 5.35
N ARG A 307 6.37 -33.72 6.36
CA ARG A 307 7.35 -32.78 6.95
C ARG A 307 8.32 -32.24 5.90
N GLY A 308 8.89 -33.12 5.06
CA GLY A 308 9.81 -32.72 4.01
C GLY A 308 9.19 -31.77 2.98
N ALA A 309 7.95 -32.03 2.56
CA ALA A 309 7.23 -31.15 1.63
C ALA A 309 6.88 -29.78 2.27
N PHE A 310 6.53 -29.77 3.56
CA PHE A 310 6.28 -28.54 4.29
C PHE A 310 7.56 -27.69 4.40
N GLU A 311 8.68 -28.29 4.81
CA GLU A 311 9.98 -27.62 4.88
C GLU A 311 10.42 -27.09 3.51
N GLU A 312 10.15 -27.83 2.43
CA GLU A 312 10.41 -27.39 1.06
C GLU A 312 9.59 -26.14 0.69
N ALA A 313 8.30 -26.13 1.01
CA ALA A 313 7.42 -24.99 0.76
C ALA A 313 7.88 -23.74 1.53
N VAL A 314 8.21 -23.89 2.82
CA VAL A 314 8.73 -22.80 3.66
C VAL A 314 10.05 -22.27 3.12
N ARG A 315 10.98 -23.15 2.74
CA ARG A 315 12.27 -22.75 2.15
C ARG A 315 12.07 -21.99 0.84
N ALA A 316 11.23 -22.49 -0.06
CA ALA A 316 10.90 -21.82 -1.31
C ALA A 316 10.29 -20.43 -1.07
N MET A 317 9.42 -20.29 -0.07
CA MET A 317 8.80 -19.03 0.29
C MET A 317 9.82 -18.00 0.80
N LYS A 318 10.79 -18.43 1.63
CA LYS A 318 11.91 -17.58 2.09
C LYS A 318 12.79 -17.13 0.92
N GLU A 319 13.14 -18.05 0.02
CA GLU A 319 13.94 -17.77 -1.18
C GLU A 319 13.24 -16.77 -2.10
N ASN A 320 11.96 -16.98 -2.41
CA ASN A 320 11.16 -16.11 -3.25
C ASN A 320 10.98 -14.72 -2.63
N THR A 321 10.78 -14.64 -1.31
CA THR A 321 10.68 -13.36 -0.58
C THR A 321 11.99 -12.58 -0.65
N CYS A 322 13.13 -13.26 -0.49
CA CYS A 322 14.45 -12.64 -0.62
C CYS A 322 14.71 -12.17 -2.06
N GLN A 323 14.33 -12.96 -3.07
CA GLN A 323 14.46 -12.58 -4.47
C GLN A 323 13.57 -11.39 -4.82
N LEU A 324 12.33 -11.34 -4.30
CA LEU A 324 11.46 -10.18 -4.44
C LEU A 324 12.12 -8.92 -3.89
N ALA A 325 12.71 -8.99 -2.69
CA ALA A 325 13.40 -7.86 -2.08
C ALA A 325 14.57 -7.37 -2.95
N LYS A 326 15.41 -8.27 -3.47
CA LYS A 326 16.50 -7.95 -4.41
C LYS A 326 15.97 -7.24 -5.66
N ASN A 327 14.92 -7.78 -6.26
CA ASN A 327 14.29 -7.22 -7.45
C ASN A 327 13.71 -5.83 -7.18
N GLN A 328 13.11 -5.61 -6.01
CA GLN A 328 12.61 -4.29 -5.61
C GLN A 328 13.73 -3.28 -5.43
N VAL A 329 14.84 -3.64 -4.77
CA VAL A 329 16.02 -2.76 -4.64
C VAL A 329 16.57 -2.39 -6.01
N GLY A 330 16.73 -3.36 -6.92
CA GLY A 330 17.18 -3.11 -8.30
C GLY A 330 16.28 -2.11 -9.04
N LYS A 331 14.96 -2.24 -8.91
CA LYS A 331 13.99 -1.30 -9.50
C LYS A 331 14.09 0.10 -8.89
N ILE A 332 14.30 0.22 -7.58
CA ILE A 332 14.49 1.52 -6.90
C ILE A 332 15.78 2.18 -7.35
N LEU A 333 16.88 1.42 -7.50
CA LEU A 333 18.14 1.92 -8.03
C LEU A 333 17.99 2.42 -9.47
N ARG A 334 17.19 1.74 -10.29
CA ARG A 334 16.85 2.19 -11.65
C ARG A 334 16.11 3.53 -11.62
N LEU A 335 15.09 3.69 -10.77
CA LEU A 335 14.37 4.97 -10.59
C LEU A 335 15.32 6.10 -10.18
N LYS A 336 16.24 5.83 -9.23
CA LYS A 336 17.26 6.78 -8.79
C LYS A 336 18.20 7.16 -9.94
N GLY A 337 18.66 6.18 -10.71
CA GLY A 337 19.53 6.39 -11.88
C GLY A 337 18.85 7.19 -12.99
N SER A 338 17.52 7.14 -13.08
CA SER A 338 16.72 7.95 -14.01
C SER A 338 16.47 9.39 -13.54
N GLY A 339 17.01 9.81 -12.39
CA GLY A 339 16.98 11.20 -11.93
C GLY A 339 15.94 11.53 -10.86
N TRP A 340 15.27 10.52 -10.27
CA TRP A 340 14.37 10.75 -9.14
C TRP A 340 15.16 11.10 -7.87
N ASP A 341 14.76 12.17 -7.17
CA ASP A 341 15.38 12.61 -5.91
C ASP A 341 14.90 11.75 -4.73
N LEU A 342 15.55 10.59 -4.55
CA LEU A 342 15.22 9.65 -3.48
C LEU A 342 16.02 9.97 -2.21
N ARG A 343 15.32 10.35 -1.14
CA ARG A 343 15.90 10.56 0.20
C ARG A 343 16.07 9.20 0.90
N ARG A 344 17.27 8.64 0.81
CA ARG A 344 17.58 7.33 1.39
C ARG A 344 17.73 7.41 2.91
N LEU A 345 17.08 6.50 3.61
CA LEU A 345 17.20 6.25 5.05
C LEU A 345 17.72 4.84 5.25
N ASP A 346 18.82 4.69 5.96
CA ASP A 346 19.42 3.39 6.24
C ASP A 346 18.86 2.85 7.56
N ALA A 347 18.03 1.81 7.47
CA ALA A 347 17.45 1.14 8.62
C ALA A 347 18.25 -0.10 9.05
N THR A 348 19.42 -0.36 8.46
CA THR A 348 20.18 -1.62 8.65
C THR A 348 20.47 -1.94 10.12
N GLU A 349 20.92 -0.96 10.91
CA GLU A 349 21.23 -1.20 12.32
C GLU A 349 19.98 -1.48 13.15
N ALA A 350 18.85 -0.81 12.83
CA ALA A 350 17.59 -1.08 13.50
C ALA A 350 17.19 -2.54 13.30
N PHE A 351 17.23 -3.04 12.06
CA PHE A 351 16.93 -4.44 11.74
C PHE A 351 17.95 -5.43 12.30
N ARG A 352 19.23 -5.06 12.37
CA ARG A 352 20.23 -5.92 13.02
C ARG A 352 19.95 -6.10 14.50
N ALA A 353 19.54 -5.04 15.20
CA ALA A 353 19.16 -5.11 16.62
C ALA A 353 17.94 -6.01 16.85
N VAL A 354 16.99 -6.05 15.91
CA VAL A 354 15.85 -7.00 15.95
C VAL A 354 16.34 -8.44 15.89
N LEU A 355 17.25 -8.73 14.97
CA LEU A 355 17.74 -10.09 14.74
C LEU A 355 18.57 -10.62 15.92
N THR A 356 19.30 -9.77 16.61
CA THR A 356 20.12 -10.16 17.76
C THR A 356 19.31 -10.29 19.06
N SER A 357 17.98 -10.18 19.01
CA SER A 357 17.10 -10.19 20.19
C SER A 357 17.54 -9.18 21.26
N GLU A 358 18.12 -8.05 20.83
CA GLU A 358 18.39 -6.93 21.72
C GLU A 358 17.05 -6.37 22.23
N SER A 359 17.06 -5.76 23.43
CA SER A 359 15.83 -5.25 24.04
C SER A 359 15.04 -4.39 23.04
N GLY A 360 13.70 -4.56 22.99
CA GLY A 360 12.83 -3.81 22.07
C GLY A 360 13.00 -2.29 22.19
N GLN A 361 13.44 -1.83 23.36
CA GLN A 361 13.83 -0.44 23.62
C GLN A 361 15.01 0.00 22.75
N ARG A 362 16.11 -0.77 22.69
CA ARG A 362 17.30 -0.43 21.88
C ARG A 362 16.99 -0.38 20.40
N CYS A 363 16.16 -1.31 19.90
CA CYS A 363 15.75 -1.30 18.51
C CYS A 363 14.92 -0.05 18.17
N THR A 364 13.99 0.32 19.06
CA THR A 364 13.17 1.53 18.91
C THR A 364 14.01 2.80 18.91
N GLU A 365 14.98 2.93 19.82
CA GLU A 365 15.91 4.07 19.86
C GLU A 365 16.75 4.20 18.57
N ILE A 366 17.22 3.07 18.00
CA ILE A 366 17.98 3.09 16.74
C ILE A 366 17.08 3.52 15.59
N TRP A 367 15.86 2.98 15.50
CA TRP A 367 14.88 3.35 14.48
C TRP A 367 14.50 4.83 14.56
N GLU A 368 14.21 5.33 15.76
CA GLU A 368 13.88 6.74 15.99
C GLU A 368 14.98 7.65 15.48
N ARG A 369 16.22 7.39 15.89
CA ARG A 369 17.38 8.22 15.54
C ARG A 369 17.76 8.16 14.06
N GLN A 370 17.71 6.97 13.44
CA GLN A 370 18.24 6.75 12.09
C GLN A 370 17.20 6.84 10.99
N VAL A 371 15.92 6.62 11.31
CA VAL A 371 14.84 6.56 10.32
C VAL A 371 13.79 7.63 10.59
N LEU A 372 13.18 7.66 11.78
CA LEU A 372 12.06 8.57 12.05
C LEU A 372 12.49 10.04 12.09
N GLU A 373 13.48 10.39 12.91
CA GLU A 373 13.94 11.77 13.06
C GLU A 373 14.38 12.41 11.71
N PRO A 374 15.20 11.74 10.88
CA PRO A 374 15.52 12.27 9.55
C PRO A 374 14.28 12.40 8.66
N SER A 375 13.34 11.45 8.72
CA SER A 375 12.08 11.51 7.96
C SER A 375 11.27 12.74 8.35
N VAL A 376 11.08 12.99 9.64
CA VAL A 376 10.36 14.16 10.14
C VAL A 376 11.00 15.46 9.65
N LYS A 377 12.34 15.55 9.68
CA LYS A 377 13.08 16.72 9.16
C LYS A 377 12.87 16.91 7.65
N ILE A 378 12.89 15.82 6.88
CA ILE A 378 12.66 15.85 5.43
C ILE A 378 11.22 16.29 5.12
N VAL A 379 10.22 15.64 5.73
CA VAL A 379 8.80 15.92 5.49
C VAL A 379 8.45 17.34 5.91
N LYS A 380 8.96 17.82 7.05
CA LYS A 380 8.75 19.20 7.50
C LYS A 380 9.24 20.22 6.47
N ARG A 381 10.48 20.08 6.00
CA ARG A 381 11.03 20.96 4.95
C ARG A 381 10.20 20.90 3.67
N PHE A 382 9.82 19.70 3.26
CA PHE A 382 8.97 19.50 2.09
C PHE A 382 7.61 20.19 2.21
N LEU A 383 7.00 20.22 3.39
CA LEU A 383 5.71 20.89 3.60
C LEU A 383 5.83 22.42 3.64
N ASP A 384 6.97 22.95 4.08
CA ASP A 384 7.22 24.40 4.22
C ASP A 384 7.51 25.12 2.88
N GLU A 385 7.98 24.40 1.85
CA GLU A 385 8.33 24.92 0.51
C GLU A 385 7.13 25.17 -0.43
#